data_AF-A0A2V9PVS5-F1
#
_entry.id   AF-A0A2V9PVS5-F1
#
_cell.length_a   1.000
_cell.length_b   1.000
_cell.length_c   1.000
_cell.angle_alpha   90.00
_cell.angle_beta   90.00
_cell.angle_gamma   90.00
#
_symmetry.space_group_name_H-M   'P 1'
#
loop_
_entity.id
_entity.type
_entity.pdbx_description
1 polymer ?
#
loop_
_entity_poly.entity_id
_entity_poly.type
_entity_poly.pdbx_seq_one_letter_code
_entity_poly.pdbx_strand_id
1 'polypeptide(L)'
;MTHEAIFMSPMYVWQAQRLDFGYAALLVSKSLPPREVIGLFRTVLEDNSYGARLLVLQIVGALNASVTSELYPSVMKHLTDEEEQIRTAAWKLVQALSVNRGLWETDPSLYQQESTEIVSVGKE
;
A
#
# COMPACT_ATOMS: atom_id res chain seq x y z
N MET A 1 -25.66 18.77 -19.07
CA MET A 1 -24.34 18.14 -18.87
C MET A 1 -24.50 16.67 -19.18
N THR A 2 -24.06 16.24 -20.35
CA THR A 2 -24.18 14.85 -20.82
C THR A 2 -23.15 13.98 -20.09
N HIS A 3 -23.53 12.75 -19.75
CA HIS A 3 -22.72 11.80 -18.95
C HIS A 3 -21.33 11.48 -19.54
N GLU A 4 -21.07 11.83 -20.80
CA GLU A 4 -19.79 11.64 -21.48
C GLU A 4 -18.65 12.54 -20.95
N ALA A 5 -18.97 13.72 -20.39
CA ALA A 5 -17.95 14.64 -19.89
C ALA A 5 -17.27 14.17 -18.59
N ILE A 6 -17.90 13.28 -17.83
CA ILE A 6 -17.34 12.71 -16.60
C ILE A 6 -16.30 11.63 -16.94
N PHE A 7 -16.48 10.90 -18.04
CA PHE A 7 -15.59 9.81 -18.47
C PHE A 7 -14.21 10.30 -18.95
N MET A 8 -14.10 11.55 -19.39
CA MET A 8 -12.85 12.16 -19.89
C MET A 8 -12.18 13.12 -18.91
N SER A 9 -12.59 13.15 -17.63
CA SER A 9 -11.89 13.98 -16.65
C SER A 9 -10.45 13.45 -16.50
N PRO A 10 -9.40 14.30 -16.50
CA PRO A 10 -8.01 13.87 -16.41
C PRO A 10 -7.73 12.95 -15.22
N MET A 11 -8.48 13.15 -14.13
CA MET A 11 -8.43 12.33 -12.92
C MET A 11 -8.94 10.88 -13.15
N TYR A 12 -9.96 10.68 -13.98
CA TYR A 12 -10.49 9.37 -14.32
C TYR A 12 -9.56 8.60 -15.26
N VAL A 13 -8.98 9.28 -16.26
CA VAL A 13 -7.99 8.68 -17.17
C VAL A 13 -6.75 8.24 -16.40
N TRP A 14 -6.25 9.08 -15.48
CA TRP A 14 -5.12 8.74 -14.62
C TRP A 14 -5.41 7.59 -13.66
N GLN A 15 -6.59 7.56 -13.04
CA GLN A 15 -6.96 6.47 -12.13
C GLN A 15 -7.13 5.14 -12.87
N ALA A 16 -7.76 5.14 -14.04
CA ALA A 16 -7.91 3.94 -14.87
C ALA A 16 -6.54 3.41 -15.33
N GLN A 17 -5.68 4.28 -15.86
CA GLN A 17 -4.32 3.92 -16.27
C GLN A 17 -3.48 3.39 -15.10
N ARG A 18 -3.65 3.97 -13.91
CA ARG A 18 -2.98 3.50 -12.69
C ARG A 18 -3.45 2.11 -12.26
N LEU A 19 -4.75 1.83 -12.36
CA LEU A 19 -5.30 0.51 -12.06
C LEU A 19 -4.82 -0.55 -13.06
N ASP A 20 -4.82 -0.22 -14.35
CA ASP A 20 -4.28 -1.08 -15.42
C ASP A 20 -2.78 -1.37 -15.20
N PHE A 21 -2.02 -0.34 -14.83
CA PHE A 21 -0.60 -0.46 -14.52
C PHE A 21 -0.35 -1.32 -13.27
N GLY A 22 -1.15 -1.14 -12.22
CA GLY A 22 -1.07 -1.97 -11.01
C GLY A 22 -1.37 -3.44 -11.26
N TYR A 23 -2.37 -3.73 -12.09
CA TYR A 23 -2.69 -5.10 -12.48
C TYR A 23 -1.57 -5.74 -13.30
N ALA A 24 -1.04 -5.01 -14.29
CA ALA A 24 0.10 -5.47 -15.08
C ALA A 24 1.34 -5.70 -14.21
N ALA A 25 1.66 -4.77 -13.32
CA ALA A 25 2.77 -4.91 -12.38
C ALA A 25 2.62 -6.16 -11.50
N LEU A 26 1.42 -6.41 -10.96
CA LEU A 26 1.14 -7.61 -10.18
C LEU A 26 1.34 -8.90 -10.99
N LEU A 27 0.87 -8.95 -12.24
CA LEU A 27 1.03 -10.12 -13.11
C LEU A 27 2.50 -10.41 -13.41
N VAL A 28 3.27 -9.36 -13.72
CA VAL A 28 4.71 -9.48 -13.94
C VAL A 28 5.39 -9.97 -12.65
N SER A 29 5.09 -9.35 -11.51
CA SER A 29 5.66 -9.77 -10.21
C SER A 29 5.31 -11.22 -9.84
N LYS A 30 4.13 -11.72 -10.20
CA LYS A 30 3.78 -13.15 -10.00
C LYS A 30 4.55 -14.11 -10.90
N SER A 31 5.06 -13.61 -12.03
CA SER A 31 5.81 -14.39 -13.02
C SER A 31 7.32 -14.39 -12.75
N LEU A 32 7.80 -13.48 -11.91
CA LEU A 32 9.20 -13.36 -11.53
C LEU A 32 9.56 -14.26 -10.33
N PRO A 33 10.83 -14.67 -10.21
CA PRO A 33 11.26 -15.43 -9.05
C PRO A 33 11.16 -14.56 -7.78
N PRO A 34 10.76 -15.13 -6.62
CA PRO A 34 10.53 -14.38 -5.38
C PRO A 34 11.68 -13.46 -4.96
N ARG A 35 12.93 -13.90 -5.15
CA ARG A 35 14.13 -13.13 -4.80
C ARG A 35 14.23 -11.81 -5.57
N GLU A 36 13.90 -11.84 -6.86
CA GLU A 36 13.94 -10.64 -7.71
C GLU A 36 12.82 -9.68 -7.32
N VAL A 37 11.62 -10.19 -7.07
CA VAL A 37 10.48 -9.37 -6.63
C VAL A 37 10.79 -8.68 -5.31
N ILE A 38 11.33 -9.41 -4.33
CA ILE A 38 11.70 -8.86 -3.03
C ILE A 38 12.76 -7.75 -3.20
N GLY A 39 13.80 -8.00 -4.00
CA GLY A 39 14.85 -7.01 -4.26
C GLY A 39 14.30 -5.74 -4.91
N LEU A 40 13.52 -5.90 -5.98
CA LEU A 40 12.92 -4.78 -6.71
C LEU A 40 11.97 -3.98 -5.82
N PHE A 41 11.11 -4.65 -5.06
CA PHE A 41 10.14 -3.96 -4.22
C PHE A 41 10.79 -3.25 -3.04
N ARG A 42 11.88 -3.80 -2.46
CA ARG A 42 12.68 -3.07 -1.45
C ARG A 42 13.26 -1.78 -2.03
N THR A 43 13.82 -1.83 -3.24
CA THR A 43 14.35 -0.63 -3.90
C THR A 43 13.25 0.39 -4.18
N VAL A 44 12.10 -0.05 -4.71
CA VAL A 44 10.99 0.86 -5.05
C VAL A 44 10.33 1.47 -3.82
N LEU A 45 10.24 0.74 -2.71
CA LEU A 45 9.73 1.28 -1.44
C LEU A 45 10.61 2.42 -0.92
N GLU A 46 11.92 2.38 -1.17
CA GLU A 46 12.85 3.44 -0.75
C GLU A 46 13.02 4.53 -1.84
N ASP A 47 12.26 4.47 -2.94
CA ASP A 47 12.31 5.45 -4.03
C ASP A 47 11.61 6.77 -3.66
N ASN A 48 12.08 7.90 -4.19
CA ASN A 48 11.47 9.21 -3.94
C ASN A 48 10.09 9.38 -4.60
N SER A 49 9.77 8.56 -5.60
CA SER A 49 8.49 8.60 -6.31
C SER A 49 7.35 8.06 -5.44
N TYR A 50 6.50 8.98 -4.98
CA TYR A 50 5.21 8.68 -4.35
C TYR A 50 4.43 7.58 -5.09
N GLY A 51 4.29 7.73 -6.41
CA GLY A 51 3.50 6.82 -7.24
C GLY A 51 4.05 5.40 -7.20
N ALA A 52 5.38 5.26 -7.22
CA ALA A 52 6.06 3.97 -7.19
C ALA A 52 5.94 3.30 -5.81
N ARG A 53 6.19 4.04 -4.72
CA ARG A 53 6.00 3.53 -3.34
C ARG A 53 4.57 3.05 -3.13
N LEU A 54 3.58 3.88 -3.49
CA LEU A 54 2.17 3.53 -3.32
C LEU A 54 1.77 2.31 -4.16
N LEU A 55 2.28 2.19 -5.39
CA LEU A 55 2.01 1.03 -6.24
C LEU A 55 2.44 -0.27 -5.57
N VAL A 56 3.67 -0.30 -5.01
CA VAL A 56 4.18 -1.48 -4.33
C VAL A 56 3.33 -1.84 -3.12
N LEU A 57 2.97 -0.85 -2.29
CA LEU A 57 2.09 -1.08 -1.13
C LEU A 57 0.72 -1.64 -1.52
N GLN A 58 0.19 -1.29 -2.70
CA GLN A 58 -1.08 -1.80 -3.20
C GLN A 58 -1.00 -3.25 -3.68
N ILE A 59 0.13 -3.68 -4.25
CA ILE A 59 0.25 -5.01 -4.88
C ILE A 59 0.87 -6.08 -3.96
N VAL A 60 1.69 -5.69 -2.97
CA VAL A 60 2.38 -6.63 -2.07
C VAL A 60 1.40 -7.60 -1.41
N GLY A 61 0.24 -7.11 -0.95
CA GLY A 61 -0.76 -7.94 -0.29
C GLY A 61 -1.33 -9.08 -1.16
N ALA A 62 -1.20 -8.99 -2.49
CA ALA A 62 -1.66 -9.99 -3.44
C ALA A 62 -0.57 -11.00 -3.88
N LEU A 63 0.63 -10.91 -3.32
CA LEU A 63 1.73 -11.84 -3.55
C LEU A 63 1.71 -13.01 -2.56
N ASN A 64 2.57 -14.01 -2.80
CA ASN A 64 2.66 -15.19 -1.93
C ASN A 64 3.17 -14.84 -0.52
N ALA A 65 2.89 -15.72 0.44
CA ALA A 65 3.25 -15.52 1.85
C ALA A 65 4.76 -15.36 2.11
N SER A 66 5.60 -16.02 1.30
CA SER A 66 7.06 -15.90 1.43
C SER A 66 7.54 -14.50 1.10
N VAL A 67 7.08 -13.93 -0.02
CA VAL A 67 7.42 -12.57 -0.44
C VAL A 67 6.87 -11.53 0.54
N THR A 68 5.62 -11.67 0.95
CA THR A 68 5.02 -10.71 1.91
C THR A 68 5.70 -10.77 3.28
N SER A 69 6.27 -11.91 3.69
CA SER A 69 7.00 -12.03 4.97
C SER A 69 8.33 -11.29 4.92
N GLU A 70 9.06 -11.46 3.83
CA GLU A 70 10.34 -10.78 3.59
C GLU A 70 10.21 -9.26 3.40
N LEU A 71 9.09 -8.81 2.84
CA LEU A 71 8.81 -7.38 2.64
C LEU A 71 8.16 -6.71 3.85
N TYR A 72 7.64 -7.47 4.82
CA TYR A 72 6.92 -6.93 5.96
C TYR A 72 7.69 -5.83 6.73
N PRO A 73 8.99 -6.00 7.05
CA PRO A 73 9.75 -4.94 7.73
C PRO A 73 9.90 -3.67 6.89
N SER A 74 10.05 -3.79 5.56
CA SER A 74 10.11 -2.63 4.65
C SER A 74 8.77 -1.91 4.60
N VAL A 75 7.65 -2.64 4.57
CA VAL A 75 6.30 -2.06 4.62
C VAL A 75 6.08 -1.31 5.94
N MET A 76 6.51 -1.87 7.07
CA MET A 76 6.34 -1.22 8.38
C MET A 76 7.03 0.15 8.48
N LYS A 77 8.15 0.36 7.79
CA LYS A 77 8.81 1.67 7.76
C LYS A 77 7.93 2.79 7.19
N HIS A 78 7.01 2.44 6.28
CA HIS A 78 6.12 3.41 5.63
C HIS A 78 4.87 3.73 6.44
N LEU A 79 4.71 3.17 7.64
CA LEU A 79 3.64 3.58 8.58
C LEU A 79 3.81 5.04 9.04
N THR A 80 5.04 5.54 9.02
CA THR A 80 5.41 6.93 9.38
C THR A 80 5.95 7.72 8.19
N ASP A 81 5.60 7.34 6.96
CA ASP A 81 5.99 8.08 5.74
C ASP A 81 5.47 9.52 5.78
N GLU A 82 6.17 10.45 5.14
CA GLU A 82 5.76 11.87 5.10
C GLU A 82 4.41 12.05 4.40
N GLU A 83 4.12 11.20 3.42
CA GLU A 83 2.89 11.27 2.62
C GLU A 83 1.75 10.47 3.26
N GLU A 84 0.65 11.14 3.59
CA GLU A 84 -0.51 10.54 4.26
C GLU A 84 -1.05 9.30 3.52
N GLN A 85 -1.15 9.38 2.20
CA GLN A 85 -1.67 8.29 1.38
C GLN A 85 -0.76 7.05 1.42
N ILE A 86 0.55 7.23 1.59
CA ILE A 86 1.49 6.13 1.80
C ILE A 86 1.27 5.51 3.18
N ARG A 87 1.16 6.34 4.24
CA ARG A 87 0.85 5.85 5.59
C ARG A 87 -0.44 5.03 5.62
N THR A 88 -1.51 5.54 5.04
CA THR A 88 -2.81 4.83 4.96
C THR A 88 -2.69 3.50 4.22
N ALA A 89 -1.96 3.47 3.10
CA ALA A 89 -1.76 2.23 2.34
C ALA A 89 -0.92 1.20 3.12
N ALA A 90 0.14 1.65 3.80
CA ALA A 90 0.97 0.81 4.64
C ALA A 90 0.19 0.23 5.83
N TRP A 91 -0.62 1.05 6.52
CA TRP A 91 -1.50 0.59 7.60
C TRP A 91 -2.48 -0.48 7.14
N LYS A 92 -3.18 -0.24 6.03
CA LYS A 92 -4.11 -1.23 5.44
C LYS A 92 -3.41 -2.53 5.08
N LEU A 93 -2.21 -2.45 4.49
CA LEU A 93 -1.44 -3.63 4.12
C LEU A 93 -0.97 -4.40 5.36
N VAL A 94 -0.43 -3.72 6.37
CA VAL A 94 0.00 -4.33 7.63
C VAL A 94 -1.17 -5.02 8.31
N GLN A 95 -2.31 -4.37 8.42
CA GLN A 95 -3.52 -4.95 8.98
C GLN A 95 -3.93 -6.22 8.22
N ALA A 96 -3.99 -6.17 6.88
CA ALA A 96 -4.34 -7.33 6.06
C ALA A 96 -3.35 -8.50 6.24
N LEU A 97 -2.05 -8.22 6.29
CA LEU A 97 -1.01 -9.24 6.49
C LEU A 97 -1.06 -9.83 7.92
N SER A 98 -1.33 -9.01 8.92
CA SER A 98 -1.44 -9.46 10.31
C SER A 98 -2.69 -10.29 10.57
N VAL A 99 -3.83 -9.92 9.97
CA VAL A 99 -5.05 -10.74 10.00
C VAL A 99 -4.79 -12.09 9.34
N ASN A 100 -4.18 -12.11 8.16
CA ASN A 100 -3.87 -13.34 7.43
C ASN A 100 -2.85 -14.25 8.16
N ARG A 101 -2.01 -13.69 9.04
CA ARG A 101 -1.03 -14.44 9.84
C ARG A 101 -1.52 -14.80 11.25
N GLY A 102 -2.73 -14.38 11.64
CA GLY A 102 -3.20 -14.52 13.02
C GLY A 102 -2.45 -13.66 14.03
N LEU A 103 -1.69 -12.66 13.58
CA LEU A 103 -0.89 -11.77 14.44
C LEU A 103 -1.70 -10.63 15.07
N TRP A 104 -2.95 -10.43 14.65
CA TRP A 104 -3.86 -9.44 15.24
C TRP A 104 -4.15 -9.72 16.74
N GLU A 105 -3.99 -10.97 17.19
CA GLU A 105 -4.08 -11.35 18.61
C GLU A 105 -2.83 -10.99 19.42
N THR A 106 -1.67 -10.80 18.74
CA THR A 106 -0.37 -10.69 19.43
C THR A 106 0.04 -9.27 19.84
N ASP A 107 -0.51 -8.22 19.23
CA ASP A 107 -0.27 -6.85 19.67
C ASP A 107 -1.35 -5.85 19.17
N PRO A 108 -2.43 -5.64 19.96
CA PRO A 108 -3.49 -4.68 19.63
C PRO A 108 -3.04 -3.21 19.60
N SER A 109 -1.90 -2.88 20.22
CA SER A 109 -1.41 -1.49 20.35
C SER A 109 -0.98 -0.89 19.01
N LEU A 110 -0.58 -1.74 18.06
CA LEU A 110 -0.27 -1.35 16.69
C LEU A 110 -1.46 -0.68 16.00
N TYR A 111 -2.71 -0.99 16.36
CA TYR A 111 -3.90 -0.50 15.65
C TYR A 111 -4.64 0.64 16.35
N GLN A 112 -4.16 1.09 17.53
CA GLN A 112 -4.85 2.12 18.32
C GLN A 112 -4.54 3.57 17.87
N GLN A 113 -3.46 3.79 17.12
CA GLN A 113 -3.01 5.16 16.78
C GLN A 113 -3.93 5.93 15.81
N GLU A 114 -4.78 5.26 15.02
CA GLU A 114 -5.78 5.96 14.18
C GLU A 114 -6.83 6.73 15.01
N SER A 115 -7.00 6.39 16.29
CA SER A 115 -8.04 6.98 17.13
C SER A 115 -7.62 8.23 17.94
N THR A 116 -6.33 8.54 18.01
CA THR A 116 -5.82 9.64 18.86
C THR A 116 -5.62 10.98 18.16
N GLU A 117 -5.57 11.05 16.82
CA GLU A 117 -5.47 12.34 16.11
C GLU A 117 -6.83 13.01 15.88
N ILE A 118 -7.94 12.27 15.97
CA ILE A 118 -9.29 12.82 15.75
C ILE A 118 -9.87 13.49 17.02
N VAL A 119 -9.29 13.19 18.20
CA VAL A 119 -9.83 13.66 19.50
C VAL A 119 -9.16 14.96 19.99
N SER A 120 -8.06 15.40 19.38
CA SER A 120 -7.38 16.65 19.74
C SER A 120 -7.92 17.89 19.00
N VAL A 121 -8.76 17.74 17.98
CA VAL A 121 -9.46 18.86 17.31
C VAL A 121 -10.89 18.98 17.85
N GLY A 122 -11.02 19.27 19.14
CA GLY A 122 -12.34 19.34 19.77
C GLY A 122 -12.38 19.81 21.21
N LYS A 123 -11.33 20.48 21.69
CA LYS A 123 -11.34 21.19 22.98
C LYS A 123 -10.44 22.43 22.92
N GLU A 124 -10.99 23.52 22.40
CA GLU A 124 -10.82 24.87 22.93
C GLU A 124 -12.17 25.61 22.85
#